data_AF-A0A6U6TI52-F1
#
_entry.id   AF-A0A6U6TI52-F1
#
_cell.length_a   1.000
_cell.length_b   1.000
_cell.length_c   1.000
_cell.angle_alpha   90.00
_cell.angle_beta   90.00
_cell.angle_gamma   90.00
#
_symmetry.space_group_name_H-M   'P 1'
#
loop_
_entity.id
_entity.type
_entity.pdbx_description
1 polymer ?
#
loop_
_entity_poly.entity_id
_entity_poly.type
_entity_poly.pdbx_seq_one_letter_code
_entity_poly.pdbx_strand_id
1 'polypeptide(L)'
;AAMAMAAAVPPATVGAGPQEITVEELAQELGTSLAEGLSDAQAAEGLLRDGPNELDKPPNTRLSYLYFMQLTGFVVILLVCSAVAPIAASGTWQRGGENVILILRREWQMG
;
A
#
# COMPACT_ATOMS: atom_id res chain seq x y z
N ALA A 1 3.31 8.57 11.85
CA ALA A 1 1.87 8.66 11.58
C ALA A 1 1.57 10.07 11.08
N ALA A 2 1.60 10.26 9.77
CA ALA A 2 1.15 11.48 9.09
C ALA A 2 0.74 11.05 7.69
N MET A 3 -0.41 10.36 7.61
CA MET A 3 -1.08 10.09 6.34
C MET A 3 -1.63 11.43 5.85
N ALA A 4 -1.05 11.94 4.77
CA ALA A 4 -1.59 13.08 4.06
C ALA A 4 -3.02 12.74 3.64
N MET A 5 -3.96 13.58 4.09
CA MET A 5 -5.34 13.60 3.61
C MET A 5 -5.31 13.71 2.09
N ALA A 6 -5.71 12.63 1.41
CA ALA A 6 -6.26 12.72 0.08
C ALA A 6 -7.35 13.79 0.13
N ALA A 7 -7.21 14.85 -0.67
CA ALA A 7 -8.25 15.83 -0.88
C ALA A 7 -9.45 15.08 -1.45
N ALA A 8 -10.37 14.71 -0.56
CA ALA A 8 -11.64 14.11 -0.92
C ALA A 8 -12.33 15.09 -1.86
N VAL A 9 -12.50 14.66 -3.12
CA VAL A 9 -13.43 15.30 -4.05
C VAL A 9 -14.73 15.51 -3.28
N PRO A 10 -15.24 16.75 -3.17
CA PRO A 10 -16.51 16.99 -2.49
C PRO A 10 -17.56 16.05 -3.09
N PRO A 11 -18.45 15.44 -2.28
CA PRO A 11 -19.50 14.60 -2.82
C PRO A 11 -20.20 15.44 -3.87
N ALA A 12 -20.19 14.98 -5.13
CA ALA A 12 -20.84 15.67 -6.24
C ALA A 12 -22.23 16.03 -5.75
N THR A 13 -22.45 17.32 -5.49
CA THR A 13 -23.76 17.82 -5.15
C THR A 13 -24.63 17.40 -6.32
N VAL A 14 -25.71 16.65 -6.06
CA VAL A 14 -26.71 16.31 -7.06
C VAL A 14 -27.49 17.59 -7.40
N GLY A 15 -26.78 18.58 -7.94
CA GLY A 15 -27.29 19.55 -8.86
C GLY A 15 -27.09 18.99 -10.26
N ALA A 16 -27.90 19.49 -11.20
CA ALA A 16 -27.92 19.08 -12.59
C ALA A 16 -26.51 18.78 -13.13
N GLY A 17 -26.27 17.53 -13.53
CA GLY A 17 -24.98 17.17 -14.10
C GLY A 17 -24.71 17.98 -15.37
N PRO A 18 -23.45 18.12 -15.82
CA PRO A 18 -23.12 18.80 -17.07
C PRO A 18 -23.90 18.29 -18.30
N GLN A 19 -24.51 17.12 -18.20
CA GLN A 19 -25.37 16.49 -19.21
C GLN A 19 -26.79 17.11 -19.29
N GLU A 20 -27.21 17.87 -18.29
CA GLU A 20 -28.55 18.47 -18.18
C GLU A 20 -28.57 19.96 -18.60
N ILE A 21 -27.40 20.54 -18.88
CA ILE A 21 -27.21 21.96 -19.21
C ILE A 21 -27.01 22.14 -20.73
N THR A 22 -27.39 23.29 -21.28
CA THR A 22 -27.18 23.58 -22.71
C THR A 22 -25.70 23.74 -23.05
N VAL A 23 -25.34 23.44 -24.31
CA VAL A 23 -23.94 23.37 -24.74
C VAL A 23 -23.26 24.73 -24.66
N GLU A 24 -24.02 25.80 -24.85
CA GLU A 24 -23.58 27.20 -24.79
C GLU A 24 -23.30 27.65 -23.35
N GLU A 25 -24.15 27.25 -22.40
CA GLU A 25 -23.95 27.53 -20.96
C GLU A 25 -22.75 26.75 -20.43
N LEU A 26 -22.59 25.49 -20.84
CA LEU A 26 -21.44 24.66 -20.47
C LEU A 26 -20.12 25.22 -21.03
N ALA A 27 -20.14 25.72 -22.27
CA ALA A 27 -18.97 26.34 -22.89
C ALA A 27 -18.55 27.64 -22.18
N GLN A 28 -19.52 28.43 -21.70
CA GLN A 28 -19.26 29.62 -20.90
C GLN A 28 -18.71 29.28 -19.51
N GLU A 29 -19.26 28.27 -18.84
CA GLU A 29 -18.84 27.85 -17.51
C GLU A 29 -17.41 27.26 -17.51
N LEU A 30 -17.07 26.48 -18.54
CA LEU A 30 -15.74 25.90 -18.72
C LEU A 30 -14.75 26.83 -19.45
N GLY A 31 -15.22 27.97 -19.95
CA GLY A 31 -14.39 28.93 -20.70
C GLY A 31 -13.77 28.35 -21.97
N THR A 32 -14.47 27.46 -22.68
CA THR A 32 -13.96 26.73 -23.85
C THR A 32 -14.72 27.09 -25.13
N SER A 33 -14.06 26.99 -26.29
CA SER A 33 -14.70 27.20 -27.60
C SER A 33 -15.28 25.89 -28.13
N LEU A 34 -16.55 25.92 -28.57
CA LEU A 34 -17.23 24.75 -29.15
C LEU A 34 -16.67 24.33 -30.53
N ALA A 35 -15.99 25.24 -31.24
CA ALA A 35 -15.47 24.99 -32.58
C ALA A 35 -13.98 24.61 -32.59
N GLU A 36 -13.18 25.25 -31.73
CA GLU A 36 -11.71 25.14 -31.74
C GLU A 36 -11.14 24.54 -30.45
N GLY A 37 -11.97 24.33 -29.41
CA GLY A 37 -11.54 23.78 -28.12
C GLY A 37 -10.81 24.80 -27.24
N LEU A 38 -9.91 24.29 -26.40
CA LEU A 38 -9.06 25.10 -25.51
C LEU A 38 -7.73 25.43 -26.21
N SER A 39 -7.22 26.64 -26.00
CA SER A 39 -5.88 26.98 -26.52
C SER A 39 -4.77 26.23 -25.79
N ASP A 40 -3.65 25.95 -26.46
CA ASP A 40 -2.50 25.23 -25.87
C ASP A 40 -1.98 25.88 -24.57
N ALA A 41 -2.03 27.21 -24.50
CA ALA A 41 -1.62 27.96 -23.31
C ALA A 41 -2.58 27.73 -22.13
N GLN A 42 -3.90 27.74 -22.37
CA GLN A 42 -4.91 27.46 -21.34
C GLN A 42 -4.90 25.99 -20.93
N ALA A 43 -4.64 25.08 -21.87
CA ALA A 43 -4.52 23.66 -21.58
C ALA A 43 -3.29 23.37 -20.68
N ALA A 44 -2.16 24.04 -20.96
CA ALA A 44 -0.97 23.93 -20.13
C ALA A 44 -1.18 24.51 -18.72
N GLU A 45 -1.90 25.63 -18.60
CA GLU A 45 -2.26 26.21 -17.30
C GLU A 45 -3.18 25.28 -16.49
N GLY A 46 -4.19 24.69 -17.15
CA GLY A 46 -5.06 23.67 -16.54
C GLY A 46 -4.30 22.44 -16.08
N LEU A 47 -3.34 21.97 -16.88
CA LEU A 47 -2.49 20.82 -16.54
C LEU A 47 -1.59 21.09 -15.32
N LEU A 48 -1.09 22.33 -15.17
CA LEU A 48 -0.30 22.73 -14.00
C LEU A 48 -1.15 22.87 -12.74
N ARG A 49 -2.40 23.33 -12.89
CA ARG A 49 -3.33 23.53 -11.77
C ARG A 49 -3.91 22.22 -11.25
N ASP A 50 -4.44 21.40 -12.14
CA ASP A 50 -5.22 20.21 -11.78
C ASP A 50 -4.36 18.93 -11.75
N GLY A 51 -3.14 18.99 -12.30
CA GLY A 51 -2.23 17.87 -12.41
C GLY A 51 -2.58 16.92 -13.56
N PRO A 52 -1.77 15.87 -13.77
CA PRO A 52 -2.07 14.85 -14.77
C PRO A 52 -3.44 14.22 -14.51
N ASN A 53 -4.24 14.06 -15.57
CA ASN A 53 -5.50 13.31 -15.52
C ASN A 53 -5.24 11.80 -15.43
N GLU A 54 -4.54 11.37 -14.38
CA GLU A 54 -4.30 9.98 -14.05
C GLU A 54 -4.89 9.70 -12.67
N LEU A 55 -5.65 8.60 -12.58
CA LEU A 55 -6.16 8.13 -11.30
C LEU A 55 -4.99 7.77 -10.40
N ASP A 56 -4.99 8.27 -9.17
CA ASP A 56 -3.97 7.92 -8.19
C ASP A 56 -3.96 6.40 -7.99
N LYS A 57 -2.84 5.76 -8.33
CA LYS A 57 -2.73 4.31 -8.26
C LYS A 57 -2.60 3.93 -6.79
N PRO A 58 -3.47 3.03 -6.28
CA PRO A 58 -3.36 2.61 -4.90
C PRO A 58 -1.95 2.04 -4.65
N PRO A 59 -1.37 2.30 -3.47
CA PRO A 59 0.00 1.91 -3.18
C PRO A 59 0.14 0.38 -3.31
N ASN A 60 1.03 -0.04 -4.22
CA ASN A 60 1.33 -1.46 -4.40
C ASN A 60 1.89 -2.01 -3.09
N THR A 61 1.13 -2.91 -2.47
CA THR A 61 1.59 -3.59 -1.26
C THR A 61 2.71 -4.54 -1.62
N ARG A 62 3.85 -4.48 -0.90
CA ARG A 62 4.98 -5.38 -1.15
C ARG A 62 4.59 -6.81 -0.82
N LEU A 63 4.97 -7.77 -1.67
CA LEU A 63 4.62 -9.18 -1.52
C LEU A 63 5.10 -9.78 -0.19
N SER A 64 6.24 -9.30 0.33
CA SER A 64 6.73 -9.67 1.66
C SER A 64 5.78 -9.24 2.79
N TYR A 65 5.19 -8.05 2.70
CA TYR A 65 4.24 -7.56 3.69
C TYR A 65 2.98 -8.44 3.74
N LEU A 66 2.48 -8.84 2.56
CA LEU A 66 1.34 -9.75 2.46
C LEU A 66 1.66 -11.13 3.08
N TYR A 67 2.87 -11.64 2.87
CA TYR A 67 3.33 -12.89 3.47
C TYR A 67 3.38 -12.82 5.01
N PHE A 68 3.96 -11.75 5.58
CA PHE A 68 4.00 -11.59 7.02
C PHE A 68 2.61 -11.41 7.65
N MET A 69 1.68 -10.76 6.95
CA MET A 69 0.29 -10.72 7.38
C MET A 69 -0.33 -12.13 7.49
N GLN A 70 -0.05 -13.05 6.55
CA GLN A 70 -0.56 -14.42 6.64
C GLN A 70 -0.05 -15.18 7.88
N LEU A 71 1.16 -14.87 8.35
CA LEU A 71 1.74 -15.50 9.54
C LEU A 71 1.09 -15.04 10.85
N THR A 72 0.33 -13.94 10.85
CA THR A 72 -0.39 -13.42 12.03
C THR A 72 -1.77 -14.03 12.23
N GLY A 73 -2.15 -15.05 11.45
CA GLY A 73 -3.40 -15.77 11.65
C GLY A 73 -3.47 -16.42 13.03
N PHE A 74 -4.64 -16.36 13.69
CA PHE A 74 -4.86 -16.89 15.04
C PHE A 74 -4.37 -18.35 15.20
N VAL A 75 -4.72 -19.21 14.24
CA VAL A 75 -4.28 -20.62 14.23
C VAL A 75 -2.76 -20.74 14.09
N VAL A 76 -2.14 -19.92 13.23
CA VAL A 76 -0.68 -19.92 13.04
C VAL A 76 0.03 -19.52 14.33
N ILE A 77 -0.47 -18.49 15.02
CA ILE A 77 0.07 -18.06 16.32
C ILE A 77 -0.04 -19.20 17.35
N LEU A 78 -1.17 -19.89 17.42
CA LEU A 78 -1.32 -21.05 18.31
C LEU A 78 -0.32 -22.17 17.98
N LEU A 79 -0.10 -22.45 16.70
CA LEU A 79 0.89 -23.44 16.25
C LEU A 79 2.32 -23.04 16.62
N VAL A 80 2.67 -21.77 16.45
CA VAL A 80 3.97 -21.23 16.86
C VAL A 80 4.15 -21.39 18.37
N CYS A 81 3.15 -21.00 19.17
CA CYS A 81 3.18 -21.19 20.62
C CYS A 81 3.34 -22.67 21.01
N SER A 82 2.61 -23.57 20.34
CA SER A 82 2.71 -25.02 20.59
C SER A 82 4.06 -25.60 20.18
N ALA A 83 4.70 -25.08 19.13
CA ALA A 83 6.02 -25.54 18.73
C ALA A 83 7.10 -25.06 19.72
N VAL A 84 6.95 -23.84 20.25
CA VAL A 84 7.91 -23.24 21.20
C VAL A 84 7.71 -23.78 22.63
N ALA A 85 6.49 -24.13 23.03
CA ALA A 85 6.17 -24.55 24.40
C ALA A 85 6.97 -25.79 24.89
N PRO A 86 7.12 -26.88 24.12
CA PRO A 86 7.95 -28.03 24.52
C PRO A 86 9.42 -27.67 24.66
N ILE A 87 9.93 -26.77 23.83
CA ILE A 87 11.33 -26.32 23.85
C ILE A 87 11.58 -25.47 25.10
N ALA A 88 10.64 -24.58 25.43
CA ALA A 88 10.64 -23.81 26.68
C ALA A 88 10.52 -24.69 27.92
N ALA A 89 9.60 -25.66 27.90
CA ALA A 89 9.35 -26.54 29.03
C ALA A 89 10.50 -27.53 29.30
N SER A 90 11.17 -28.00 28.25
CA SER A 90 12.27 -28.97 28.39
C SER A 90 13.60 -28.35 28.84
N GLY A 91 13.67 -27.01 29.01
CA GLY A 91 14.91 -26.31 29.40
C GLY A 91 16.06 -26.50 28.41
N THR A 92 15.77 -26.97 27.19
CA THR A 92 16.78 -27.35 26.20
C THR A 92 17.53 -26.15 25.62
N TRP A 93 17.10 -24.93 25.92
CA TRP A 93 17.79 -23.69 25.54
C TRP A 93 19.22 -23.61 26.09
N GLN A 94 19.46 -24.06 27.33
CA GLN A 94 20.81 -24.15 27.90
C GLN A 94 21.60 -25.34 27.33
N ARG A 95 20.92 -26.49 27.16
CA ARG A 95 21.55 -27.78 26.85
C ARG A 95 21.85 -27.97 25.35
N GLY A 96 21.20 -27.22 24.46
CA GLY A 96 21.46 -27.25 23.02
C GLY A 96 22.79 -26.57 22.62
N GLY A 97 23.14 -25.47 23.28
CA GLY A 97 24.37 -24.71 22.99
C GLY A 97 25.64 -25.46 23.36
N GLU A 98 25.62 -26.19 24.48
CA GLU A 98 26.76 -27.01 24.92
C GLU A 98 27.05 -28.17 23.95
N ASN A 99 26.00 -28.81 23.42
CA ASN A 99 26.16 -29.92 22.47
C ASN A 99 26.67 -29.44 21.10
N VAL A 100 26.26 -28.27 20.62
CA VAL A 100 26.75 -27.72 19.34
C VAL A 100 28.24 -27.35 19.42
N ILE A 101 28.70 -26.78 20.54
CA ILE A 101 30.14 -26.52 20.77
C ILE A 101 30.92 -27.83 20.83
N LEU A 102 30.40 -28.87 21.49
CA LEU A 102 31.06 -30.17 21.55
C LEU A 102 31.10 -30.89 20.20
N ILE A 103 30.06 -30.75 19.38
CA ILE A 103 30.01 -31.31 18.02
C ILE A 103 31.00 -30.59 17.10
N LEU A 104 31.01 -29.26 17.10
CA LEU A 104 31.95 -28.47 16.30
C LEU A 104 33.41 -28.66 16.77
N ARG A 105 33.64 -28.79 18.09
CA ARG A 105 34.97 -29.08 18.65
C ARG A 105 35.47 -30.49 18.30
N ARG A 106 34.58 -31.48 18.24
CA ARG A 106 34.91 -32.87 17.89
C ARG A 106 35.32 -33.01 16.43
N GLU A 107 34.70 -32.26 15.52
CA GLU A 107 35.05 -32.30 14.09
C GLU A 107 36.42 -31.67 13.79
N TRP A 108 36.85 -30.66 14.56
CA TRP A 108 38.17 -30.02 14.40
C TRP A 108 39.36 -30.83 14.96
N GLN A 109 39.12 -31.91 15.70
CA GLN A 109 40.18 -32.76 16.27
C GLN A 109 40.49 -34.01 15.43
N MET A 110 39.70 -34.26 14.38
CA MET A 110 39.81 -35.45 13.52
C MET A 110 40.50 -35.17 12.17
N GLY A 111 41.02 -33.95 11.98
CA GLY A 111 41.88 -33.55 10.86
C GLY A 111 43.26 -33.13 11.36
#